data_AF-A0A1H8QNU9-F1
#
_entry.id   AF-A0A1H8QNU9-F1
#
_cell.length_a   1.000
_cell.length_b   1.000
_cell.length_c   1.000
_cell.angle_alpha   90.00
_cell.angle_beta   90.00
_cell.angle_gamma   90.00
#
_symmetry.space_group_name_H-M   'P 1'
#
loop_
_entity.id
_entity.type
_entity.pdbx_description
1 polymer ?
#
loop_
_entity_poly.entity_id
_entity_poly.type
_entity_poly.pdbx_seq_one_letter_code
_entity_poly.pdbx_strand_id
1 'polypeptide(L)'
;MTDAGTGDDEATYRGLLGAFPYALRSSDSRLYRSYVVIGGLLALLTALAFAVSVMVQLGNSAGTPGGVFTFSRAFIIFVGALVFAPLVAPVLYFARRRRIQGGDLDGRYDLAMGVAGYAFIFALYVGLVISIPECYNFGDQVTCRDPPSGLLAPVIRVLYALPPIAGLVPPTLAGLAIAVVDRVLR
;
A
#
# COMPACT_ATOMS: atom_id res chain seq x y z
N MET A 1 -21.65 -44.16 -1.94
CA MET A 1 -21.66 -43.13 -0.88
C MET A 1 -20.26 -42.53 -0.88
N THR A 2 -20.06 -41.45 -1.62
CA THR A 2 -18.76 -40.87 -1.96
C THR A 2 -18.29 -39.93 -0.86
N ASP A 3 -17.15 -40.26 -0.26
CA ASP A 3 -16.37 -39.39 0.63
C ASP A 3 -15.33 -38.67 -0.24
N ALA A 4 -15.66 -37.47 -0.71
CA ALA A 4 -14.85 -36.70 -1.65
C ALA A 4 -15.04 -35.19 -1.44
N GLY A 5 -14.90 -34.72 -0.20
CA GLY A 5 -15.20 -33.32 0.15
C GLY A 5 -14.18 -32.60 1.03
N THR A 6 -13.11 -33.24 1.50
CA THR A 6 -12.25 -32.64 2.54
C THR A 6 -10.79 -32.44 2.13
N GLY A 7 -10.34 -32.94 0.98
CA GLY A 7 -8.93 -32.88 0.55
C GLY A 7 -8.51 -31.59 -0.19
N ASP A 8 -9.42 -30.97 -0.94
CA ASP A 8 -9.10 -29.82 -1.81
C ASP A 8 -8.99 -28.49 -1.05
N ASP A 9 -9.76 -28.33 0.02
CA ASP A 9 -9.73 -27.11 0.84
C ASP A 9 -8.42 -27.01 1.63
N GLU A 10 -7.89 -28.14 2.11
CA GLU A 10 -6.69 -28.18 2.94
C GLU A 10 -5.40 -27.97 2.11
N ALA A 11 -5.36 -28.46 0.87
CA ALA A 11 -4.27 -28.19 -0.07
C ALA A 11 -4.27 -26.73 -0.56
N THR A 12 -5.46 -26.14 -0.74
CA THR A 12 -5.64 -24.74 -1.13
C THR A 12 -5.27 -23.78 -0.01
N TYR A 13 -5.58 -24.12 1.25
CA TYR A 13 -5.20 -23.32 2.43
C TYR A 13 -3.69 -23.39 2.73
N ARG A 14 -3.07 -24.57 2.54
CA ARG A 14 -1.63 -24.79 2.77
C ARG A 14 -0.75 -24.07 1.74
N GLY A 15 -1.26 -23.86 0.53
CA GLY A 15 -0.59 -23.09 -0.53
C GLY A 15 -0.55 -21.58 -0.29
N LEU A 16 -1.52 -21.02 0.44
CA LEU A 16 -1.64 -19.57 0.68
C LEU A 16 -0.59 -19.06 1.69
N LEU A 17 -0.26 -19.86 2.69
CA LEU A 17 0.77 -19.55 3.71
C LEU A 17 2.17 -20.07 3.32
N GLY A 18 2.27 -21.06 2.44
CA GLY A 18 3.54 -21.64 1.98
C GLY A 18 4.25 -20.91 0.84
N ALA A 19 3.59 -19.97 0.15
CA ALA A 19 4.15 -19.28 -1.02
C ALA A 19 5.17 -18.17 -0.68
N PHE A 20 5.03 -17.53 0.48
CA PHE A 20 5.96 -16.51 0.98
C PHE A 20 7.40 -17.04 1.19
N PRO A 21 7.63 -18.20 1.84
CA PRO A 21 8.99 -18.72 2.01
C PRO A 21 9.65 -19.21 0.72
N TYR A 22 8.87 -19.67 -0.28
CA TYR A 22 9.42 -20.13 -1.57
C TYR A 22 9.94 -18.97 -2.43
N ALA A 23 9.21 -17.85 -2.48
CA ALA A 23 9.61 -16.63 -3.17
C ALA A 23 10.84 -15.93 -2.52
N LEU A 24 11.06 -16.13 -1.22
CA LEU A 24 12.27 -15.66 -0.56
C LEU A 24 13.50 -16.48 -0.93
N ARG A 25 13.34 -17.75 -1.33
CA ARG A 25 14.46 -18.70 -1.45
C ARG A 25 15.09 -18.76 -2.85
N SER A 26 14.45 -18.19 -3.89
CA SER A 26 14.87 -18.37 -5.28
C SER A 26 15.39 -17.11 -6.02
N SER A 27 15.55 -15.97 -5.34
CA SER A 27 16.15 -14.77 -5.97
C SER A 27 17.52 -14.49 -5.35
N ASP A 28 18.55 -14.39 -6.19
CA ASP A 28 19.94 -14.08 -5.80
C ASP A 28 20.11 -12.62 -5.34
N SER A 29 19.15 -11.73 -5.63
CA SER A 29 19.23 -10.32 -5.24
C SER A 29 18.69 -10.09 -3.83
N ARG A 30 19.60 -9.85 -2.87
CA ARG A 30 19.24 -9.46 -1.49
C ARG A 30 18.37 -8.19 -1.44
N LEU A 31 18.52 -7.28 -2.41
CA LEU A 31 17.79 -6.03 -2.50
C LEU A 31 16.29 -6.25 -2.84
N TYR A 32 16.03 -7.17 -3.77
CA TYR A 32 14.67 -7.55 -4.11
C TYR A 32 14.01 -8.33 -2.97
N ARG A 33 14.78 -9.19 -2.31
CA ARG A 33 14.30 -9.94 -1.13
C ARG A 33 13.93 -9.02 0.02
N SER A 34 14.75 -8.02 0.35
CA SER A 34 14.43 -7.03 1.38
C SER A 34 13.22 -6.16 1.00
N TYR A 35 13.11 -5.78 -0.27
CA TYR A 35 11.94 -5.05 -0.77
C TYR A 35 10.65 -5.85 -0.59
N VAL A 36 10.63 -7.13 -0.98
CA VAL A 36 9.45 -7.99 -0.86
C VAL A 36 9.01 -8.15 0.59
N VAL A 37 9.97 -8.31 1.52
CA VAL A 37 9.66 -8.39 2.96
C VAL A 37 9.09 -7.08 3.47
N ILE A 38 9.74 -5.95 3.18
CA ILE A 38 9.31 -4.63 3.67
C ILE A 38 7.97 -4.24 3.05
N GLY A 39 7.82 -4.39 1.73
CA GLY A 39 6.58 -4.11 1.02
C GLY A 39 5.43 -5.01 1.44
N GLY A 40 5.69 -6.30 1.66
CA GLY A 40 4.72 -7.24 2.19
C GLY A 40 4.28 -6.89 3.62
N LEU A 41 5.24 -6.53 4.49
CA LEU A 41 4.96 -6.10 5.85
C LEU A 41 4.11 -4.81 5.87
N LEU A 42 4.49 -3.82 5.05
CA LEU A 42 3.73 -2.58 4.91
C LEU A 42 2.30 -2.86 4.46
N ALA A 43 2.09 -3.71 3.44
CA ALA A 43 0.74 -4.07 3.01
C ALA A 43 -0.07 -4.76 4.09
N LEU A 44 0.55 -5.65 4.87
CA LEU A 44 -0.13 -6.32 5.99
C LEU A 44 -0.58 -5.30 7.05
N LEU A 45 0.32 -4.41 7.48
CA LEU A 45 0.00 -3.36 8.45
C LEU A 45 -1.12 -2.44 7.96
N THR A 46 -1.03 -2.02 6.70
CA THR A 46 -2.03 -1.22 5.99
C THR A 46 -3.38 -1.96 5.98
N ALA A 47 -3.42 -3.23 5.58
CA ALA A 47 -4.65 -4.04 5.58
C ALA A 47 -5.27 -4.18 6.98
N LEU A 48 -4.46 -4.41 8.02
CA LEU A 48 -4.91 -4.47 9.40
C LEU A 48 -5.50 -3.13 9.88
N ALA A 49 -4.83 -2.01 9.59
CA ALA A 49 -5.31 -0.67 9.93
C ALA A 49 -6.67 -0.38 9.26
N PHE A 50 -6.83 -0.78 7.99
CA PHE A 50 -8.11 -0.66 7.29
C PHE A 50 -9.21 -1.50 7.91
N ALA A 51 -8.93 -2.75 8.26
CA ALA A 51 -9.89 -3.62 8.94
C ALA A 51 -10.36 -3.02 10.27
N VAL A 52 -9.43 -2.47 11.07
CA VAL A 52 -9.76 -1.76 12.32
C VAL A 52 -10.60 -0.51 12.04
N SER A 53 -10.23 0.27 11.02
CA SER A 53 -10.99 1.47 10.63
C SER A 53 -12.43 1.15 10.25
N VAL A 54 -12.65 0.10 9.45
CA VAL A 54 -13.99 -0.40 9.10
C VAL A 54 -14.76 -0.82 10.35
N MET A 55 -14.12 -1.55 11.27
CA MET A 55 -14.76 -2.00 12.51
C MET A 55 -15.19 -0.81 13.39
N VAL A 56 -14.34 0.20 13.56
CA VAL A 56 -14.65 1.43 14.30
C VAL A 56 -15.82 2.17 13.64
N GLN A 57 -15.84 2.23 12.31
CA GLN A 57 -16.90 2.94 11.60
C GLN A 57 -18.26 2.23 11.69
N LEU A 58 -18.26 0.89 11.68
CA LEU A 58 -19.44 0.08 11.96
C LEU A 58 -19.92 0.28 13.41
N GLY A 59 -19.00 0.27 14.38
CA GLY A 59 -19.30 0.52 15.80
C GLY A 59 -19.94 1.90 16.03
N ASN A 60 -19.40 2.94 15.41
CA ASN A 60 -19.93 4.31 15.48
C ASN A 60 -21.30 4.47 14.80
N SER A 61 -21.76 3.48 14.04
CA SER A 61 -23.01 3.51 13.29
C SER A 61 -24.14 2.71 13.95
N ALA A 62 -23.84 1.93 15.00
CA ALA A 62 -24.80 1.03 15.66
C ALA A 62 -25.95 1.74 16.41
N GLY A 63 -25.91 3.07 16.57
CA GLY A 63 -26.94 3.85 17.28
C GLY A 63 -27.50 5.07 16.53
N THR A 64 -27.25 5.21 15.23
CA THR A 64 -27.70 6.39 14.45
C THR A 64 -28.96 6.08 13.64
N PRO A 65 -29.98 6.97 13.58
CA PRO A 65 -31.17 6.77 12.76
C PRO A 65 -30.83 6.54 11.28
N GLY A 66 -31.46 5.53 10.65
CA GLY A 66 -31.24 5.20 9.24
C GLY A 66 -31.75 6.28 8.28
N GLY A 67 -30.97 6.61 7.25
CA GLY A 67 -31.32 7.62 6.23
C GLY A 67 -30.11 8.14 5.44
N VAL A 68 -30.15 9.39 4.95
CA VAL A 68 -29.04 10.05 4.21
C VAL A 68 -27.70 10.06 4.98
N PHE A 69 -27.74 10.01 6.32
CA PHE A 69 -26.56 9.90 7.17
C PHE A 69 -25.82 8.55 7.01
N THR A 70 -26.54 7.48 6.69
CA THR A 70 -25.96 6.16 6.38
C THR A 70 -25.25 6.18 5.03
N PHE A 71 -25.81 6.87 4.04
CA PHE A 71 -25.20 7.03 2.71
C PHE A 71 -23.88 7.83 2.76
N SER A 72 -23.87 8.97 3.43
CA SER A 72 -22.66 9.79 3.59
C SER A 72 -21.54 9.04 4.31
N ARG A 73 -21.87 8.24 5.35
CA ARG A 73 -20.88 7.42 6.08
C ARG A 73 -20.37 6.23 5.26
N ALA A 74 -21.24 5.53 4.52
CA ALA A 74 -20.82 4.45 3.63
C ALA A 74 -19.93 4.97 2.48
N PHE A 75 -20.20 6.20 2.01
CA PHE A 75 -19.36 6.87 1.02
C PHE A 75 -17.95 7.16 1.57
N ILE A 76 -17.80 7.53 2.85
CA ILE A 76 -16.48 7.69 3.48
C ILE A 76 -15.71 6.35 3.49
N ILE A 77 -16.38 5.23 3.78
CA ILE A 77 -15.76 3.90 3.70
C ILE A 77 -15.32 3.59 2.26
N PHE A 78 -16.18 3.88 1.29
CA PHE A 78 -15.88 3.64 -0.13
C PHE A 78 -14.72 4.51 -0.63
N VAL A 79 -14.70 5.80 -0.31
CA VAL A 79 -13.59 6.72 -0.62
C VAL A 79 -12.32 6.29 0.11
N GLY A 80 -12.43 5.89 1.37
CA GLY A 80 -11.32 5.30 2.13
C GLY A 80 -10.75 4.08 1.43
N ALA A 81 -11.60 3.15 0.98
CA ALA A 81 -11.20 1.97 0.21
C ALA A 81 -10.58 2.33 -1.14
N LEU A 82 -11.11 3.33 -1.84
CA LEU A 82 -10.58 3.83 -3.11
C LEU A 82 -9.18 4.42 -2.95
N VAL A 83 -8.92 5.15 -1.85
CA VAL A 83 -7.59 5.68 -1.50
C VAL A 83 -6.64 4.56 -1.07
N PHE A 84 -7.17 3.53 -0.42
CA PHE A 84 -6.42 2.36 0.01
C PHE A 84 -6.00 1.44 -1.14
N ALA A 85 -6.87 1.30 -2.14
CA ALA A 85 -6.63 0.44 -3.29
C ALA A 85 -5.28 0.69 -3.99
N PRO A 86 -4.86 1.92 -4.34
CA PRO A 86 -3.54 2.19 -4.93
C PRO A 86 -2.38 2.03 -3.95
N LEU A 87 -2.61 2.07 -2.64
CA LEU A 87 -1.58 1.72 -1.66
C LEU A 87 -1.29 0.21 -1.68
N VAL A 88 -2.36 -0.58 -1.80
CA VAL A 88 -2.31 -2.05 -1.72
C VAL A 88 -2.07 -2.69 -3.09
N ALA A 89 -2.49 -2.04 -4.18
CA ALA A 89 -2.44 -2.56 -5.55
C ALA A 89 -1.02 -2.91 -6.04
N PRO A 90 0.03 -2.11 -5.81
CA PRO A 90 1.39 -2.48 -6.17
C PRO A 90 1.80 -3.76 -5.45
N VAL A 91 1.49 -3.87 -4.15
CA VAL A 91 1.88 -5.03 -3.34
C VAL A 91 1.12 -6.29 -3.77
N LEU A 92 -0.18 -6.20 -4.05
CA LEU A 92 -0.96 -7.30 -4.60
C LEU A 92 -0.55 -7.67 -6.03
N TYR A 93 -0.18 -6.68 -6.84
CA TYR A 93 0.34 -6.90 -8.19
C TYR A 93 1.62 -7.71 -8.15
N PHE A 94 2.54 -7.38 -7.23
CA PHE A 94 3.78 -8.15 -7.02
C PHE A 94 3.51 -9.57 -6.53
N ALA A 95 2.61 -9.72 -5.55
CA ALA A 95 2.22 -11.04 -5.02
C ALA A 95 1.57 -11.92 -6.12
N ARG A 96 0.68 -11.34 -6.94
CA ARG A 96 -0.01 -12.04 -8.02
C ARG A 96 0.93 -12.41 -9.15
N ARG A 97 1.84 -11.50 -9.53
CA ARG A 97 2.71 -11.72 -10.70
C ARG A 97 3.75 -12.80 -10.46
N ARG A 98 4.27 -12.90 -9.25
CA ARG A 98 5.24 -13.95 -8.89
C ARG A 98 4.62 -15.34 -8.81
N ARG A 99 3.30 -15.42 -8.60
CA ARG A 99 2.52 -16.66 -8.76
C ARG A 99 2.42 -17.10 -10.22
N ILE A 100 2.51 -16.17 -11.17
CA ILE A 100 2.30 -16.42 -12.61
C ILE A 100 3.61 -16.69 -13.36
N GLN A 101 4.70 -15.99 -13.04
CA GLN A 101 5.97 -16.04 -13.79
C GLN A 101 7.01 -16.92 -13.10
N GLY A 102 6.77 -18.24 -12.99
CA GLY A 102 7.71 -19.22 -12.44
C GLY A 102 9.18 -18.93 -12.75
N GLY A 103 10.05 -19.12 -11.74
CA GLY A 103 11.39 -18.53 -11.69
C GLY A 103 12.31 -18.86 -12.86
N ASP A 104 12.57 -17.84 -13.66
CA ASP A 104 13.87 -17.54 -14.30
C ASP A 104 13.78 -16.12 -14.90
N LEU A 105 13.85 -15.10 -14.04
CA LEU A 105 13.88 -13.71 -14.48
C LEU A 105 15.32 -13.19 -14.33
N ASP A 106 15.82 -12.50 -15.37
CA ASP A 106 17.17 -11.94 -15.39
C ASP A 106 17.47 -11.09 -14.15
N GLY A 107 18.68 -11.21 -13.59
CA GLY A 107 19.09 -10.44 -12.39
C GLY A 107 18.97 -8.91 -12.55
N ARG A 108 19.00 -8.41 -13.79
CA ARG A 108 18.77 -6.98 -14.11
C ARG A 108 17.29 -6.59 -13.92
N TYR A 109 16.36 -7.47 -14.25
CA TYR A 109 14.93 -7.26 -14.02
C TYR A 109 14.63 -7.25 -12.51
N ASP A 110 15.19 -8.21 -11.75
CA ASP A 110 15.03 -8.28 -10.30
C ASP A 110 15.57 -7.03 -9.58
N LEU A 111 16.74 -6.52 -10.01
CA LEU A 111 17.31 -5.28 -9.48
C LEU A 111 16.44 -4.06 -9.84
N ALA A 112 16.08 -3.89 -11.11
CA ALA A 112 15.29 -2.76 -11.58
C ALA A 112 13.93 -2.69 -10.88
N MET A 113 13.29 -3.85 -10.68
CA MET A 113 12.01 -3.92 -10.00
C MET A 113 12.12 -3.66 -8.50
N GLY A 114 13.20 -4.11 -7.85
CA GLY A 114 13.50 -3.77 -6.45
C GLY A 114 13.70 -2.26 -6.25
N VAL A 115 14.48 -1.62 -7.13
CA VAL A 115 14.71 -0.17 -7.10
C VAL A 115 13.41 0.60 -7.35
N ALA A 116 12.64 0.20 -8.36
CA ALA A 116 11.34 0.83 -8.65
C ALA A 116 10.35 0.69 -7.47
N GLY A 117 10.38 -0.46 -6.80
CA GLY A 117 9.60 -0.70 -5.59
C GLY A 117 9.97 0.23 -4.42
N TYR A 118 11.26 0.39 -4.13
CA TYR A 118 11.73 1.34 -3.11
C TYR A 118 11.43 2.79 -3.50
N ALA A 119 11.59 3.14 -4.78
CA ALA A 119 11.24 4.46 -5.30
C ALA A 119 9.75 4.76 -5.11
N PHE A 120 8.88 3.76 -5.26
CA PHE A 120 7.45 3.89 -4.99
C PHE A 120 7.16 4.14 -3.51
N ILE A 121 7.81 3.42 -2.59
CA ILE A 121 7.67 3.67 -1.14
C ILE A 121 8.14 5.09 -0.80
N PHE A 122 9.27 5.52 -1.35
CA PHE A 122 9.76 6.88 -1.17
C PHE A 122 8.78 7.92 -1.73
N ALA A 123 8.21 7.67 -2.91
CA ALA A 123 7.21 8.54 -3.51
C ALA A 123 5.93 8.64 -2.67
N LEU A 124 5.48 7.54 -2.06
CA LEU A 124 4.37 7.57 -1.10
C LEU A 124 4.69 8.43 0.12
N TYR A 125 5.90 8.34 0.66
CA TYR A 125 6.33 9.18 1.78
C TYR A 125 6.33 10.67 1.38
N VAL A 126 6.89 11.01 0.21
CA VAL A 126 6.88 12.39 -0.29
C VAL A 126 5.45 12.89 -0.51
N GLY A 127 4.58 12.07 -1.10
CA GLY A 127 3.17 12.39 -1.29
C GLY A 127 2.45 12.66 0.03
N LEU A 128 2.74 11.85 1.06
CA LEU A 128 2.21 12.05 2.41
C LEU A 128 2.68 13.38 2.98
N VAL A 129 3.97 13.70 2.90
CA VAL A 129 4.54 14.97 3.38
C VAL A 129 3.86 16.17 2.71
N ILE A 130 3.60 16.14 1.40
CA ILE A 130 2.89 17.20 0.68
C ILE A 130 1.45 17.36 1.18
N SER A 131 0.80 16.25 1.54
CA SER A 131 -0.61 16.26 1.95
C SER A 131 -0.87 16.72 3.39
N ILE A 132 0.17 16.90 4.20
CA ILE A 132 0.02 17.30 5.62
C ILE A 132 -0.45 18.76 5.69
N PRO A 133 -1.66 19.03 6.24
CA PRO A 133 -2.15 20.39 6.43
C PRO A 133 -1.36 21.12 7.52
N GLU A 134 -1.38 22.46 7.49
CA GLU A 134 -0.66 23.26 8.48
C GLU A 134 -1.19 23.06 9.90
N CYS A 135 -2.51 22.96 10.02
CA CYS A 135 -3.20 22.66 11.25
C CYS A 135 -4.29 21.61 10.98
N TYR A 136 -4.47 20.70 11.92
CA TYR A 136 -5.51 19.67 11.89
C TYR A 136 -6.21 19.60 13.25
N ASN A 137 -7.46 19.15 13.23
CA ASN A 137 -8.26 19.01 14.44
C ASN A 137 -8.21 17.55 14.92
N PHE A 138 -7.78 17.34 16.17
CA PHE A 138 -7.95 16.06 16.87
C PHE A 138 -8.98 16.24 17.98
N GLY A 139 -10.23 15.85 17.70
CA GLY A 139 -11.36 16.18 18.57
C GLY A 139 -11.57 17.69 18.62
N ASP A 140 -11.59 18.24 19.83
CA ASP A 140 -11.79 19.68 20.07
C ASP A 140 -10.47 20.48 20.08
N GLN A 141 -9.32 19.83 19.87
CA GLN A 141 -8.01 20.49 19.89
C GLN A 141 -7.49 20.73 18.48
N VAL A 142 -7.10 21.97 18.19
CA VAL A 142 -6.37 22.33 16.98
C VAL A 142 -4.88 22.12 17.25
N THR A 143 -4.23 21.26 16.49
CA THR A 143 -2.78 21.06 16.54
C THR A 143 -2.18 21.49 15.22
N CYS A 144 -1.12 22.31 15.29
CA CYS A 144 -0.41 22.82 14.13
C CYS A 144 0.98 22.19 14.03
N ARG A 145 1.47 22.03 12.80
CA ARG A 145 2.80 21.51 12.53
C ARG A 145 3.88 22.50 12.98
N ASP A 146 4.98 21.98 13.48
CA ASP A 146 6.17 22.79 13.73
C ASP A 146 6.82 23.24 12.41
N PRO A 147 7.47 24.41 12.39
CA PRO A 147 8.19 24.88 11.21
C PRO A 147 9.37 23.93 10.86
N PRO A 148 9.66 23.70 9.57
CA PRO A 148 10.73 22.80 9.16
C PRO A 148 12.09 23.28 9.67
N SER A 149 12.81 22.38 10.33
CA SER A 149 14.14 22.63 10.89
C SER A 149 15.19 21.63 10.37
N GLY A 150 16.47 21.96 10.54
CA GLY A 150 17.59 21.12 10.09
C GLY A 150 17.97 21.26 8.62
N LEU A 151 18.82 20.34 8.15
CA LEU A 151 19.45 20.40 6.81
C LEU A 151 18.44 20.26 5.66
N LEU A 152 17.36 19.50 5.85
CA LEU A 152 16.32 19.28 4.85
C LEU A 152 15.17 20.30 4.92
N ALA A 153 15.25 21.28 5.83
CA ALA A 153 14.26 22.34 5.96
C ALA A 153 13.86 23.03 4.64
N PRO A 154 14.78 23.41 3.73
CA PRO A 154 14.38 24.07 2.48
C PRO A 154 13.56 23.14 1.57
N VAL A 155 13.91 21.86 1.49
CA VAL A 155 13.17 20.87 0.68
C VAL A 155 11.78 20.67 1.27
N ILE A 156 11.68 20.50 2.59
CA ILE A 156 10.39 20.29 3.28
C ILE A 156 9.48 21.52 3.12
N ARG A 157 10.02 22.75 3.20
CA ARG A 157 9.23 23.98 2.96
C ARG A 157 8.64 24.00 1.55
N VAL A 158 9.41 23.60 0.53
CA VAL A 158 8.91 23.53 -0.85
C VAL A 158 7.78 22.50 -0.95
N LEU A 159 7.96 21.32 -0.35
CA LEU A 159 6.92 20.28 -0.34
C LEU A 159 5.65 20.76 0.37
N TYR A 160 5.79 21.49 1.46
CA TYR A 160 4.69 22.05 2.24
C TYR A 160 3.99 23.25 1.60
N ALA A 161 4.63 23.91 0.63
CA ALA A 161 4.03 24.99 -0.15
C ALA A 161 3.17 24.48 -1.30
N LEU A 162 3.27 23.20 -1.65
CA LEU A 162 2.45 22.57 -2.69
C LEU A 162 1.00 22.38 -2.19
N PRO A 163 0.01 22.46 -3.09
CA PRO A 163 -1.37 22.15 -2.71
C PRO A 163 -1.48 20.66 -2.31
N PRO A 164 -2.32 20.30 -1.33
CA PRO A 164 -2.38 18.92 -0.81
C PRO A 164 -2.65 17.86 -1.89
N ILE A 165 -3.42 18.22 -2.93
CA ILE A 165 -3.74 17.32 -4.04
C ILE A 165 -2.51 16.95 -4.89
N ALA A 166 -1.45 17.78 -4.88
CA ALA A 166 -0.18 17.45 -5.52
C ALA A 166 0.51 16.25 -4.86
N GLY A 167 0.12 15.87 -3.63
CA GLY A 167 0.62 14.66 -2.97
C GLY A 167 0.30 13.35 -3.72
N LEU A 168 -0.65 13.37 -4.65
CA LEU A 168 -0.94 12.22 -5.53
C LEU A 168 0.06 12.08 -6.68
N VAL A 169 0.78 13.15 -7.05
CA VAL A 169 1.68 13.15 -8.21
C VAL A 169 2.88 12.22 -8.01
N PRO A 170 3.62 12.24 -6.88
CA PRO A 170 4.76 11.35 -6.69
C PRO A 170 4.41 9.85 -6.80
N PRO A 171 3.40 9.30 -6.07
CA PRO A 171 3.11 7.87 -6.14
C PRO A 171 2.52 7.45 -7.48
N THR A 172 1.77 8.32 -8.17
CA THR A 172 1.25 8.01 -9.51
C THR A 172 2.38 7.92 -10.54
N LEU A 173 3.32 8.86 -10.54
CA LEU A 173 4.51 8.80 -11.40
C LEU A 173 5.37 7.56 -11.11
N ALA A 174 5.57 7.22 -9.84
CA ALA A 174 6.31 6.02 -9.47
C ALA A 174 5.59 4.74 -9.92
N GLY A 175 4.27 4.67 -9.80
CA GLY A 175 3.46 3.56 -10.32
C GLY A 175 3.55 3.42 -11.84
N LEU A 176 3.51 4.54 -12.57
CA LEU A 176 3.71 4.56 -14.02
C LEU A 176 5.12 4.11 -14.39
N ALA A 177 6.15 4.56 -13.66
CA ALA A 177 7.53 4.15 -13.88
C ALA A 177 7.69 2.63 -13.68
N ILE A 178 7.05 2.04 -12.65
CA ILE A 178 7.01 0.59 -12.46
C ILE A 178 6.42 -0.10 -13.70
N ALA A 179 5.29 0.38 -14.21
CA ALA A 179 4.64 -0.19 -15.40
C ALA A 179 5.50 -0.06 -16.67
N VAL A 180 6.26 1.03 -16.81
CA VAL A 180 7.19 1.25 -17.92
C VAL A 180 8.40 0.32 -17.82
N VAL A 181 9.05 0.25 -16.65
CA VAL A 181 10.19 -0.65 -16.38
C VAL A 181 9.77 -2.09 -16.68
N ASP A 182 8.58 -2.46 -16.22
CA ASP A 182 8.00 -3.76 -16.50
C ASP A 182 7.83 -4.04 -18.00
N ARG A 183 7.28 -3.07 -18.75
CA ARG A 183 7.04 -3.23 -20.19
C ARG A 183 8.33 -3.28 -21.01
N VAL A 184 9.38 -2.59 -20.57
CA VAL A 184 10.66 -2.46 -21.29
C VAL A 184 11.60 -3.64 -21.04
N LEU A 185 11.54 -4.23 -19.84
CA LEU A 185 12.39 -5.36 -19.45
C LEU A 185 11.69 -6.73 -19.59
N ARG A 186 10.48 -6.74 -20.17
CA ARG A 186 9.75 -7.93 -20.65
C ARG A 186 10.21 -8.32 -22.04
#